data_AF-A0A7S0RQH8-F1
#
_entry.id   AF-A0A7S0RQH8-F1
#
_cell.length_a   1.000
_cell.length_b   1.000
_cell.length_c   1.000
_cell.angle_alpha   90.00
_cell.angle_beta   90.00
_cell.angle_gamma   90.00
#
_symmetry.space_group_name_H-M   'P 1'
#
loop_
_entity.id
_entity.type
_entity.pdbx_description
1 polymer ?
#
loop_
_entity_poly.entity_id
_entity_poly.type
_entity_poly.pdbx_seq_one_letter_code
_entity_poly.pdbx_strand_id
1 'polypeptide(L)'
;KNNFERGKLDTFVFEIPKDQDCGAPLTKLVVTRAKTMTLGADWNLDWVEVTDVSRGHTYKWKCGAWFNDKEGLTKEWSAQAMIGGQPQPLVLVEAPGGV
;
A
#
# COMPACT_ATOMS: atom_id res chain seq x y z
N LYS A 1 -11.20 -14.68 11.52
CA LYS A 1 -11.09 -13.98 10.22
C LYS A 1 -9.61 -13.76 9.99
N ASN A 2 -9.05 -14.28 8.90
CA ASN A 2 -7.63 -14.10 8.57
C ASN A 2 -7.46 -12.85 7.69
N ASN A 3 -6.24 -12.32 7.66
CA ASN A 3 -5.85 -11.23 6.77
C ASN A 3 -5.27 -11.82 5.47
N PHE A 4 -5.31 -11.03 4.40
CA PHE A 4 -4.70 -11.32 3.09
C PHE A 4 -5.34 -12.50 2.34
N GLU A 5 -6.63 -12.73 2.57
CA GLU A 5 -7.41 -13.76 1.88
C GLU A 5 -7.75 -13.34 0.45
N ARG A 6 -7.83 -14.32 -0.46
CA ARG A 6 -8.11 -14.06 -1.89
C ARG A 6 -9.38 -13.23 -2.08
N GLY A 7 -9.26 -12.13 -2.83
CA GLY A 7 -10.38 -11.27 -3.18
C GLY A 7 -10.94 -10.48 -2.00
N LYS A 8 -10.22 -10.41 -0.87
CA LYS A 8 -10.58 -9.59 0.28
C LYS A 8 -9.72 -8.32 0.32
N LEU A 9 -10.34 -7.25 0.81
CA LEU A 9 -9.67 -6.02 1.19
C LEU A 9 -9.53 -6.01 2.71
N ASP A 10 -8.31 -5.78 3.17
CA ASP A 10 -8.00 -5.56 4.58
C ASP A 10 -7.61 -4.09 4.78
N THR A 11 -8.14 -3.48 5.84
CA THR A 11 -7.88 -2.10 6.20
C THR A 11 -7.24 -2.06 7.58
N PHE A 12 -6.13 -1.33 7.67
CA PHE A 12 -5.39 -1.14 8.90
C PHE A 12 -5.30 0.35 9.21
N VAL A 13 -5.37 0.70 10.49
CA VAL A 13 -5.21 2.07 10.96
C VAL A 13 -3.99 2.09 11.86
N PHE A 14 -3.09 3.04 11.60
CA PHE A 14 -1.86 3.22 12.36
C PHE A 14 -1.80 4.64 12.90
N GLU A 15 -1.40 4.78 14.15
CA GLU A 15 -0.98 6.06 14.71
C GLU A 15 0.53 6.18 14.53
N ILE A 16 0.96 7.15 13.73
CA ILE A 16 2.38 7.40 13.47
C ILE A 16 2.82 8.58 14.35
N PRO A 17 3.81 8.38 15.24
CA PRO A 17 4.41 9.46 16.02
C PRO A 17 4.96 10.57 15.11
N LYS A 18 4.83 11.83 15.53
CA LYS A 18 5.21 12.99 14.72
C LYS A 18 6.70 13.01 14.32
N ASP A 19 7.56 12.42 15.14
CA ASP A 19 9.00 12.27 14.89
C ASP A 19 9.34 11.12 13.92
N GLN A 20 8.36 10.27 13.58
CA GLN A 20 8.48 9.16 12.63
C GLN A 20 7.66 9.37 11.35
N ASP A 21 7.00 10.53 11.23
CA ASP A 21 6.22 10.90 10.06
C ASP A 21 7.11 10.99 8.81
N CYS A 22 6.69 10.33 7.73
CA CYS A 22 7.44 10.28 6.46
C CYS A 22 7.34 11.58 5.65
N GLY A 23 6.64 12.60 6.15
CA GLY A 23 6.34 13.83 5.44
C GLY A 23 5.33 13.64 4.32
N ALA A 24 5.12 14.71 3.56
CA ALA A 24 4.30 14.72 2.37
C ALA A 24 5.06 15.35 1.18
N PRO A 25 4.95 14.80 -0.04
CA PRO A 25 4.20 13.59 -0.40
C PRO A 25 4.93 12.29 0.00
N LEU A 26 4.19 11.21 0.26
CA LEU A 26 4.77 9.87 0.36
C LEU A 26 5.40 9.49 -1.00
N THR A 27 6.67 9.08 -0.97
CA THR A 27 7.45 8.80 -2.19
C THR A 27 7.65 7.33 -2.45
N LYS A 28 7.45 6.47 -1.44
CA LYS A 28 7.81 5.07 -1.51
C LYS A 28 6.91 4.20 -0.65
N LEU A 29 6.52 3.06 -1.21
CA LEU A 29 5.87 1.96 -0.52
C LEU A 29 6.83 0.76 -0.53
N VAL A 30 7.09 0.17 0.64
CA VAL A 30 7.78 -1.11 0.76
C VAL A 30 6.86 -2.07 1.48
N VAL A 31 6.62 -3.23 0.89
CA VAL A 31 5.84 -4.30 1.51
C VAL A 31 6.74 -5.51 1.66
N THR A 32 6.70 -6.13 2.84
CA THR A 32 7.44 -7.36 3.14
C THR A 32 6.52 -8.41 3.73
N ARG A 33 6.57 -9.62 3.20
CA ARG A 33 5.98 -10.81 3.82
C ARG A 33 7.00 -11.46 4.75
N ALA A 34 6.55 -11.86 5.93
CA ALA A 34 7.32 -12.80 6.73
C ALA A 34 7.41 -14.16 6.01
N LYS A 35 8.60 -14.77 6.03
CA LYS A 35 8.76 -16.14 5.54
C LYS A 35 8.02 -17.09 6.48
N THR A 36 7.26 -18.02 5.91
CA THR A 36 6.57 -19.08 6.67
C THR A 36 6.81 -20.43 6.02
N MET A 37 6.80 -21.48 6.83
CA MET A 37 6.94 -22.88 6.40
C MET A 37 5.59 -23.51 6.00
N THR A 38 4.48 -22.77 6.17
CA THR A 38 3.14 -23.26 5.86
C THR A 38 2.82 -23.11 4.37
N LEU A 39 2.30 -24.19 3.77
CA LEU A 39 1.79 -24.17 2.40
C LEU A 39 0.62 -23.19 2.26
N GLY A 40 0.55 -22.49 1.12
CA GLY A 40 -0.57 -21.60 0.79
C GLY A 40 -0.49 -20.17 1.35
N ALA A 41 0.67 -19.76 1.87
CA ALA A 41 0.86 -18.40 2.38
C ALA A 41 1.30 -17.38 1.31
N ASP A 42 1.31 -17.78 0.04
CA ASP A 42 1.60 -16.88 -1.07
C ASP A 42 0.42 -15.96 -1.34
N TRP A 43 0.73 -14.69 -1.56
CA TRP A 43 -0.22 -13.61 -1.73
C TRP A 43 0.12 -12.83 -2.98
N ASN A 44 -0.92 -12.48 -3.73
CA ASN A 44 -0.84 -11.50 -4.81
C ASN A 44 -1.43 -10.20 -4.29
N LEU A 45 -0.65 -9.12 -4.35
CA LEU A 45 -1.06 -7.80 -3.93
C LEU A 45 -1.42 -6.98 -5.16
N ASP A 46 -2.69 -6.65 -5.33
CA ASP A 46 -3.17 -5.87 -6.47
C ASP A 46 -2.81 -4.38 -6.30
N TRP A 47 -3.17 -3.78 -5.17
CA TRP A 47 -2.87 -2.38 -4.86
C TRP A 47 -2.78 -2.14 -3.35
N VAL A 48 -2.16 -1.02 -2.99
CA VAL A 48 -2.17 -0.46 -1.64
C VAL A 48 -2.62 0.99 -1.71
N GLU A 49 -3.53 1.35 -0.82
CA GLU A 49 -4.02 2.72 -0.64
C GLU A 49 -3.71 3.17 0.77
N VAL A 50 -3.07 4.33 0.90
CA VAL A 50 -2.70 4.94 2.19
C VAL A 50 -3.38 6.29 2.27
N THR A 51 -4.18 6.49 3.31
CA THR A 51 -4.82 7.77 3.61
C THR A 51 -4.14 8.40 4.81
N ASP A 52 -3.46 9.52 4.59
CA ASP A 52 -3.00 10.41 5.65
C ASP A 52 -4.17 11.29 6.08
N VAL A 53 -4.85 10.87 7.14
CA VAL A 53 -6.02 11.55 7.70
C VAL A 53 -5.66 12.94 8.23
N SER A 54 -4.44 13.14 8.74
CA SER A 54 -4.00 14.41 9.31
C SER A 54 -3.83 15.51 8.24
N ARG A 55 -3.45 15.11 7.03
CA ARG A 55 -3.23 16.01 5.89
C ARG A 55 -4.33 15.94 4.83
N GLY A 56 -5.26 15.00 4.92
CA GLY A 56 -6.32 14.81 3.93
C GLY A 56 -5.80 14.33 2.58
N HIS A 57 -4.72 13.55 2.55
CA HIS A 57 -4.11 13.04 1.32
C HIS A 57 -4.29 11.52 1.21
N THR A 58 -4.66 11.04 0.02
CA THR A 58 -4.71 9.60 -0.29
C THR A 58 -3.72 9.26 -1.41
N TYR A 59 -2.92 8.22 -1.16
CA TYR A 59 -1.86 7.73 -2.04
C TYR A 59 -2.21 6.31 -2.46
N LYS A 60 -2.12 5.98 -3.75
CA LYS A 60 -2.44 4.64 -4.26
C LYS A 60 -1.36 4.09 -5.16
N TRP A 61 -0.76 2.98 -4.75
CA TRP A 61 0.19 2.21 -5.55
C TRP A 61 -0.52 1.00 -6.18
N LYS A 62 -0.44 0.87 -7.50
CA LYS A 62 -0.78 -0.40 -8.16
C LYS A 62 0.42 -1.33 -8.06
N CYS A 63 0.24 -2.43 -7.34
CA CYS A 63 1.29 -3.37 -7.01
C CYS A 63 1.38 -4.49 -8.04
N GLY A 64 0.25 -5.15 -8.31
CA GLY A 64 0.12 -6.25 -9.28
C GLY A 64 1.18 -7.35 -9.15
N ALA A 65 1.60 -7.70 -7.93
CA ALA A 65 2.79 -8.53 -7.72
C ALA A 65 2.57 -9.68 -6.72
N TRP A 66 3.20 -10.82 -7.01
CA TRP A 66 3.21 -11.98 -6.13
C TRP A 66 4.37 -11.96 -5.16
N PHE A 67 4.08 -12.32 -3.92
CA PHE A 67 5.06 -12.44 -2.85
C PHE A 67 5.15 -13.89 -2.39
N ASN A 68 6.15 -14.57 -2.96
CA ASN A 68 6.42 -15.98 -2.74
C ASN A 68 7.94 -16.20 -2.75
N ASP A 69 8.38 -17.41 -2.44
CA ASP A 69 9.81 -17.73 -2.39
C ASP A 69 10.52 -17.61 -3.75
N LYS A 70 9.78 -17.53 -4.88
CA LYS A 70 10.33 -17.43 -6.23
C LYS A 70 10.50 -15.99 -6.70
N GLU A 71 9.53 -15.13 -6.42
CA GLU A 71 9.45 -13.74 -6.90
C GLU A 71 9.89 -12.71 -5.83
N GLY A 72 10.23 -13.19 -4.64
CA GLY A 72 10.72 -12.39 -3.52
C GLY A 72 9.61 -12.01 -2.54
N LEU A 73 10.02 -11.86 -1.28
CA LEU A 73 9.13 -11.54 -0.16
C LEU A 73 9.09 -10.04 0.18
N THR A 74 10.00 -9.24 -0.39
CA THR A 74 10.04 -7.79 -0.23
C THR A 74 9.97 -7.13 -1.60
N LYS A 75 9.10 -6.13 -1.74
CA LYS A 75 8.96 -5.34 -2.97
C LYS A 75 8.78 -3.87 -2.65
N GLU A 76 9.21 -3.03 -3.58
CA GLU A 76 9.21 -1.59 -3.46
C GLU A 76 8.50 -0.96 -4.66
N TRP A 77 7.72 0.08 -4.38
CA TRP A 77 7.10 0.95 -5.38
C TRP A 77 7.38 2.41 -5.06
N SER A 78 7.85 3.16 -6.06
CA SER A 78 7.96 4.62 -5.94
C SER A 78 6.66 5.29 -6.39
N ALA A 79 6.29 6.39 -5.72
CA ALA A 79 5.12 7.18 -6.06
C ALA A 79 5.25 7.88 -7.43
N GLN A 80 6.47 8.02 -7.96
CA GLN A 80 6.73 8.53 -9.31
C GLN A 80 6.69 7.46 -10.42
N ALA A 81 6.31 6.21 -10.12
CA ALA A 81 6.22 5.18 -11.15
C ALA A 81 5.11 5.51 -12.16
N MET A 82 5.49 5.58 -13.45
CA MET A 82 4.62 5.92 -14.57
C MET A 82 3.78 4.69 -14.96
N ILE A 83 2.44 4.73 -14.81
CA ILE A 83 1.57 3.68 -15.37
C ILE A 83 1.09 4.15 -16.74
N GLY A 84 1.47 3.42 -17.80
CA GLY A 84 1.12 3.80 -19.17
C GLY A 84 1.75 5.11 -19.65
N GLY A 85 2.89 5.51 -19.07
CA GLY A 85 3.58 6.74 -19.45
C GLY A 85 2.97 8.03 -18.90
N GLN A 86 2.08 7.95 -17.89
CA GLN A 86 1.61 9.11 -17.15
C GLN A 86 2.00 8.99 -15.67
N PRO A 87 2.46 10.09 -15.02
CA PRO A 87 2.66 10.09 -13.58
C PRO A 87 1.28 9.93 -12.96
N GLN A 88 1.08 8.91 -12.12
CA GLN A 88 -0.18 8.76 -11.43
C GLN A 88 -0.31 9.94 -10.45
N PRO A 89 -1.24 10.89 -10.66
CA PRO A 89 -1.41 11.96 -9.70
C PRO A 89 -1.95 11.36 -8.42
N LEU A 90 -1.39 11.78 -7.28
CA LEU A 90 -2.03 11.60 -5.99
C LEU A 90 -3.41 12.23 -6.10
N VAL A 91 -4.45 11.40 -6.12
CA VAL A 91 -5.81 11.90 -6.24
C VAL A 91 -6.15 12.50 -4.88
N LEU A 92 -6.14 13.83 -4.80
CA LEU A 92 -6.71 14.56 -3.68
C LEU A 92 -8.23 14.47 -3.82
N VAL A 93 -8.83 13.42 -3.28
CA VAL A 93 -10.28 13.36 -3.12
C VAL A 93 -10.59 14.15 -1.85
N GLU A 94 -11.20 15.32 -1.99
CA GLU A 94 -11.74 16.03 -0.83
C GLU A 94 -12.69 15.09 -0.09
N ALA A 95 -12.53 15.00 1.24
CA ALA A 95 -13.41 14.21 2.08
C ALA A 95 -14.87 14.60 1.82
N PRO A 96 -15.83 13.65 1.77
CA PRO A 96 -17.24 14.01 1.71
C PRO A 96 -17.56 14.91 2.89
N GLY A 97 -17.94 16.15 2.61
CA GLY A 97 -18.31 17.11 3.63
C GLY A 97 -19.46 16.57 4.46
N GLY A 98 -19.23 16.46 5.77
CA GLY A 98 -20.28 16.34 6.79
C GLY A 98 -20.90 14.95 6.95
N VAL A 99 -20.74 14.41 8.16
CA VAL A 99 -21.86 13.88 8.94
C VAL A 99 -21.88 14.57 10.29
#